data_AF-A0A535SXA0-F1
#
_entry.id   AF-A0A535SXA0-F1
#
_cell.length_a   1.000
_cell.length_b   1.000
_cell.length_c   1.000
_cell.angle_alpha   90.00
_cell.angle_beta   90.00
_cell.angle_gamma   90.00
#
_symmetry.space_group_name_H-M   'P 1'
#
loop_
_entity.id
_entity.type
_entity.pdbx_description
1 polymer ?
#
loop_
_entity_poly.entity_id
_entity_poly.type
_entity_poly.pdbx_seq_one_letter_code
_entity_poly.pdbx_strand_id
1 'polypeptide(L)'
;MAKWNPLALKVLMWVMGVLLVVSSASEFVGAAVFPTNTGIAGAVTGPVAGIAFGAGVMIAGFDPIANISWVRAVIVYAILEIVYQVFAQITLGQFDIVAFIIGILVAVIILVLYPNKPALWMQQGGTTSGARA
;
A
#
# COMPACT_ATOMS: atom_id res chain seq x y z
N MET A 1 8.05 -25.67 -7.77
CA MET A 1 7.47 -24.33 -8.07
C MET A 1 6.11 -24.26 -7.43
N ALA A 2 5.89 -23.35 -6.47
CA ALA A 2 4.58 -23.21 -5.83
C ALA A 2 3.53 -22.85 -6.90
N LYS A 3 2.48 -23.67 -7.02
CA LYS A 3 1.37 -23.42 -7.93
C LYS A 3 0.72 -22.11 -7.49
N TRP A 4 0.81 -21.10 -8.36
CA TRP A 4 0.20 -19.79 -8.16
C TRP A 4 -1.30 -19.95 -7.83
N ASN A 5 -1.75 -19.31 -6.74
CA ASN A 5 -3.15 -19.28 -6.35
C ASN A 5 -3.73 -17.87 -6.58
N PRO A 6 -4.50 -17.65 -7.67
CA PRO A 6 -5.10 -16.35 -7.97
C PRO A 6 -5.94 -15.81 -6.80
N LEU A 7 -6.64 -16.70 -6.10
CA LEU A 7 -7.53 -16.33 -5.01
C LEU A 7 -6.74 -15.74 -3.83
N ALA A 8 -5.55 -16.25 -3.56
CA ALA A 8 -4.73 -15.77 -2.45
C ALA A 8 -4.30 -14.31 -2.64
N LEU A 9 -3.96 -13.90 -3.87
CA LEU A 9 -3.61 -12.51 -4.17
C LEU A 9 -4.83 -11.58 -4.03
N LYS A 10 -6.00 -12.01 -4.51
CA LYS A 10 -7.25 -11.25 -4.36
C LYS A 10 -7.60 -11.03 -2.90
N VAL A 11 -7.57 -12.11 -2.11
CA VAL A 11 -7.84 -12.06 -0.66
C VAL A 11 -6.81 -11.18 0.05
N LEU A 12 -5.53 -11.28 -0.30
CA LEU A 12 -4.49 -10.41 0.26
C LEU A 12 -4.80 -8.92 0.01
N MET A 13 -5.14 -8.55 -1.21
CA MET A 13 -5.50 -7.16 -1.53
C MET A 13 -6.72 -6.70 -0.72
N TRP A 14 -7.75 -7.55 -0.59
CA TRP A 14 -8.92 -7.23 0.23
C TRP A 14 -8.56 -7.04 1.70
N VAL A 15 -7.80 -7.96 2.28
CA VAL A 15 -7.35 -7.87 3.68
C VAL A 15 -6.55 -6.59 3.89
N MET A 16 -5.60 -6.28 3.01
CA MET A 16 -4.83 -5.04 3.09
C MET A 16 -5.72 -3.80 3.00
N GLY A 17 -6.64 -3.77 2.04
CA GLY A 17 -7.55 -2.64 1.89
C GLY A 17 -8.44 -2.42 3.12
N VAL A 18 -8.96 -3.48 3.73
CA VAL A 18 -9.74 -3.40 4.98
C VAL A 18 -8.88 -2.88 6.13
N LEU A 19 -7.67 -3.43 6.32
CA LEU A 19 -6.77 -2.98 7.38
C LEU A 19 -6.42 -1.50 7.25
N LEU A 20 -6.15 -1.03 6.04
CA LEU A 20 -5.87 0.37 5.75
C LEU A 20 -7.07 1.26 6.08
N VAL A 21 -8.28 0.88 5.65
CA VAL A 21 -9.50 1.64 5.95
C VAL A 21 -9.75 1.70 7.45
N VAL A 22 -9.64 0.56 8.16
CA VAL A 22 -9.90 0.50 9.61
C VAL A 22 -8.86 1.30 10.40
N SER A 23 -7.57 1.20 10.03
CA SER A 23 -6.50 2.00 10.65
C SER A 23 -6.77 3.49 10.47
N SER A 24 -7.03 3.94 9.24
CA SER A 24 -7.32 5.34 8.97
C SER A 24 -8.63 5.82 9.61
N ALA A 25 -9.63 4.95 9.75
CA ALA A 25 -10.85 5.26 10.50
C ALA A 25 -10.57 5.53 11.99
N SER A 26 -9.59 4.86 12.58
CA SER A 26 -9.19 5.11 13.97
C SER A 26 -8.50 6.46 14.16
N GLU A 27 -7.74 6.91 13.15
CA GLU A 27 -7.07 8.21 13.13
C GLU A 27 -8.04 9.39 13.02
N PHE A 28 -9.27 9.19 12.52
CA PHE A 28 -10.30 10.23 12.50
C PHE A 28 -10.60 10.78 13.90
N VAL A 29 -10.63 9.90 14.91
CA VAL A 29 -10.88 10.30 16.29
C VAL A 29 -9.70 11.14 16.81
N GLY A 30 -8.47 10.73 16.52
CA GLY A 30 -7.27 11.47 16.89
C GLY A 30 -7.22 12.85 16.24
N ALA A 31 -7.49 12.92 14.93
CA ALA A 31 -7.47 14.16 14.16
C ALA A 31 -8.58 15.15 14.58
N ALA A 32 -9.74 14.64 15.01
CA ALA A 32 -10.84 15.48 15.49
C ALA A 32 -10.56 16.11 16.86
N VAL A 33 -9.79 15.42 17.72
CA VAL A 33 -9.48 15.88 19.09
C VAL A 33 -8.21 16.75 19.12
N PHE A 34 -7.21 16.42 18.31
CA PHE A 34 -5.94 17.14 18.24
C PHE A 34 -5.65 17.61 16.80
N PRO A 35 -6.12 18.79 16.38
CA PRO A 35 -5.86 19.32 15.05
C PRO A 35 -4.39 19.79 14.94
N THR A 36 -3.49 18.87 14.62
CA THR A 36 -2.05 19.12 14.48
C THR A 36 -1.62 19.54 13.07
N ASN A 37 -2.48 19.36 12.07
CA ASN A 37 -2.19 19.68 10.67
C ASN A 37 -2.79 21.05 10.29
N THR A 38 -1.96 22.09 10.29
CA THR A 38 -2.32 23.42 9.78
C THR A 38 -1.49 23.77 8.52
N GLY A 39 -2.00 24.68 7.68
CA GLY A 39 -1.35 25.09 6.42
C GLY A 39 -1.56 24.09 5.26
N ILE A 40 -0.65 24.06 4.28
CA ILE A 40 -0.71 23.17 3.10
C ILE A 40 -0.83 21.69 3.52
N ALA A 41 -0.20 21.30 4.61
CA ALA A 41 -0.29 19.94 5.16
C ALA A 41 -1.70 19.59 5.71
N GLY A 42 -2.50 20.60 6.08
CA GLY A 42 -3.91 20.43 6.46
C GLY A 42 -4.88 20.51 5.28
N ALA A 43 -4.41 20.86 4.07
CA ALA A 43 -5.26 20.94 2.88
C ALA A 43 -5.74 19.56 2.39
N VAL A 44 -5.11 18.48 2.87
CA VAL A 44 -5.51 17.10 2.59
C VAL A 44 -5.67 16.36 3.92
N THR A 45 -6.83 15.73 4.12
CA THR A 45 -7.11 14.98 5.34
C THR A 45 -6.48 13.59 5.26
N GLY A 46 -5.43 13.34 6.06
CA GLY A 46 -4.71 12.06 6.12
C GLY A 46 -5.63 10.83 6.24
N PRO A 47 -6.59 10.81 7.18
CA PRO A 47 -7.56 9.73 7.30
C PRO A 47 -8.38 9.46 6.02
N VAL A 48 -8.79 10.52 5.30
CA VAL A 48 -9.54 10.37 4.03
C VAL A 48 -8.65 9.74 2.96
N ALA A 49 -7.38 10.16 2.88
CA ALA A 49 -6.42 9.60 1.94
C ALA A 49 -6.19 8.11 2.19
N GLY A 50 -6.04 7.70 3.45
CA GLY A 50 -5.87 6.31 3.82
C GLY A 50 -7.10 5.45 3.54
N ILE A 51 -8.31 5.96 3.80
CA ILE A 51 -9.56 5.27 3.43
C ILE A 51 -9.69 5.14 1.91
N ALA A 52 -9.44 6.21 1.16
CA ALA A 52 -9.50 6.18 -0.31
C ALA A 52 -8.48 5.19 -0.89
N PHE A 53 -7.26 5.17 -0.33
CA PHE A 53 -6.23 4.21 -0.73
C PHE A 53 -6.65 2.78 -0.44
N GLY A 54 -7.11 2.48 0.78
CA GLY A 54 -7.59 1.16 1.16
C GLY A 54 -8.79 0.69 0.32
N ALA A 55 -9.74 1.57 0.04
CA ALA A 55 -10.86 1.28 -0.86
C ALA A 55 -10.41 0.95 -2.29
N GLY A 56 -9.48 1.73 -2.83
CA GLY A 56 -8.89 1.46 -4.15
C GLY A 56 -8.18 0.11 -4.21
N VAL A 57 -7.45 -0.26 -3.15
CA VAL A 57 -6.81 -1.58 -3.04
C VAL A 57 -7.86 -2.71 -3.00
N MET A 58 -8.97 -2.55 -2.28
CA MET A 58 -10.06 -3.56 -2.26
C MET A 58 -10.69 -3.72 -3.64
N ILE A 59 -11.00 -2.63 -4.33
CA ILE A 59 -11.58 -2.63 -5.68
C ILE A 59 -10.62 -3.31 -6.67
N ALA A 60 -9.33 -2.97 -6.61
CA ALA A 60 -8.31 -3.62 -7.44
C ALA A 60 -8.16 -5.12 -7.14
N GLY A 61 -8.50 -5.55 -5.91
CA GLY A 61 -8.50 -6.94 -5.51
C GLY A 61 -9.47 -7.85 -6.28
N PHE A 62 -10.48 -7.31 -6.96
CA PHE A 62 -11.34 -8.11 -7.84
C PHE A 62 -10.59 -8.64 -9.07
N ASP A 63 -9.70 -7.83 -9.64
CA ASP A 63 -8.78 -8.20 -10.71
C ASP A 63 -7.39 -7.55 -10.52
N PRO A 64 -6.50 -8.18 -9.73
CA PRO A 64 -5.15 -7.66 -9.46
C PRO A 64 -4.23 -7.62 -10.67
N ILE A 65 -4.55 -8.39 -11.72
CA ILE A 65 -3.70 -8.51 -12.91
C ILE A 65 -3.98 -7.33 -13.84
N ALA A 66 -5.26 -7.00 -14.05
CA ALA A 66 -5.66 -5.80 -14.79
C ALA A 66 -5.25 -4.51 -14.04
N ASN A 67 -5.23 -4.53 -12.70
CA ASN A 67 -4.96 -3.37 -11.86
C ASN A 67 -3.58 -3.39 -11.20
N ILE A 68 -2.53 -3.65 -11.98
CA ILE A 68 -1.15 -3.79 -11.47
C ILE A 68 -0.64 -2.56 -10.70
N SER A 69 -1.11 -1.35 -11.04
CA SER A 69 -0.73 -0.12 -10.35
C SER A 69 -1.06 -0.15 -8.86
N TRP A 70 -2.21 -0.74 -8.49
CA TRP A 70 -2.62 -0.91 -7.10
C TRP A 70 -1.80 -1.98 -6.39
N VAL A 71 -1.45 -3.08 -7.07
CA VAL A 71 -0.54 -4.09 -6.51
C VAL A 71 0.83 -3.45 -6.21
N ARG A 72 1.35 -2.64 -7.14
CA ARG A 72 2.58 -1.87 -6.93
C ARG A 72 2.43 -0.89 -5.77
N ALA A 73 1.30 -0.22 -5.66
CA ALA A 73 1.06 0.72 -4.57
C ALA A 73 1.05 0.02 -3.20
N VAL A 74 0.51 -1.21 -3.10
CA VAL A 74 0.59 -2.01 -1.86
C VAL A 74 2.03 -2.40 -1.53
N ILE A 75 2.85 -2.73 -2.54
CA ILE A 75 4.29 -2.98 -2.33
C ILE A 75 4.98 -1.71 -1.80
N VAL A 76 4.70 -0.55 -2.41
CA VAL A 76 5.26 0.72 -1.96
C VAL A 76 4.81 1.04 -0.53
N TYR A 77 3.53 0.85 -0.21
CA TYR A 77 3.02 0.98 1.15
C TYR A 77 3.78 0.08 2.12
N ALA A 78 3.95 -1.21 1.81
CA ALA A 78 4.66 -2.15 2.68
C ALA A 78 6.12 -1.73 2.92
N ILE A 79 6.81 -1.20 1.91
CA ILE A 79 8.17 -0.66 2.05
C ILE A 79 8.16 0.59 2.94
N LEU A 80 7.23 1.51 2.70
CA LEU A 80 7.12 2.74 3.49
C LEU A 80 6.78 2.45 4.96
N GLU A 81 5.96 1.45 5.24
CA GLU A 81 5.64 0.99 6.60
C GLU A 81 6.92 0.51 7.32
N ILE A 82 7.72 -0.32 6.66
CA ILE A 82 9.01 -0.79 7.20
C ILE A 82 9.93 0.39 7.50
N VAL A 83 10.06 1.33 6.56
CA VAL A 83 10.89 2.53 6.73
C VAL A 83 10.37 3.41 7.87
N TYR A 84 9.05 3.58 7.97
CA TYR A 84 8.39 4.35 9.02
C TYR A 84 8.70 3.77 10.40
N GLN A 85 8.56 2.44 10.60
CA GLN A 85 8.84 1.80 11.87
C GLN A 85 10.33 1.91 12.28
N VAL A 86 11.25 1.79 11.32
CA VAL A 86 12.67 2.01 11.58
C VAL A 86 12.95 3.46 12.00
N PHE A 87 12.34 4.42 11.31
CA PHE A 87 12.50 5.84 11.63
C PHE A 87 11.90 6.19 13.00
N ALA A 88 10.69 5.68 13.31
CA ALA A 88 10.04 5.86 14.59
C ALA A 88 10.88 5.29 15.74
N GLN A 89 11.51 4.13 15.54
CA GLN A 89 12.37 3.53 16.54
C GLN A 89 13.61 4.38 16.83
N ILE A 90 14.22 4.95 15.79
CA ILE A 90 15.43 5.78 15.93
C ILE A 90 15.11 7.15 16.53
N THR A 91 13.99 7.76 16.14
CA THR A 91 13.69 9.16 16.49
C THR A 91 12.85 9.31 17.75
N LEU A 92 11.90 8.40 17.99
CA LEU A 92 10.95 8.48 19.09
C LEU A 92 11.11 7.32 20.10
N GLY A 93 11.98 6.34 19.81
CA GLY A 93 12.10 5.12 20.61
C GLY A 93 10.84 4.25 20.58
N GLN A 94 9.99 4.42 19.58
CA GLN A 94 8.73 3.70 19.41
C GLN A 94 8.85 2.72 18.24
N PHE A 95 8.48 1.47 18.45
CA PHE A 95 8.52 0.44 17.42
C PHE A 95 7.36 -0.52 17.55
N ASP A 96 6.56 -0.62 16.50
CA ASP A 96 5.54 -1.64 16.38
C ASP A 96 6.08 -2.83 15.57
N ILE A 97 6.46 -3.87 16.31
CA ILE A 97 6.94 -5.13 15.72
C ILE A 97 5.87 -5.81 14.85
N VAL A 98 4.58 -5.65 15.19
CA VAL A 98 3.48 -6.29 14.46
C VAL A 98 3.33 -5.63 13.10
N ALA A 99 3.26 -4.30 13.06
CA ALA A 99 3.19 -3.54 11.81
C ALA A 99 4.41 -3.81 10.91
N PHE A 100 5.61 -3.86 11.49
CA PHE A 100 6.84 -4.17 10.78
C PHE A 100 6.82 -5.57 10.13
N ILE A 101 6.43 -6.60 10.89
CA ILE A 101 6.33 -7.97 10.38
C ILE A 101 5.26 -8.06 9.29
N ILE A 102 4.10 -7.41 9.46
CA ILE A 102 3.05 -7.38 8.45
C ILE A 102 3.57 -6.76 7.15
N GLY A 103 4.29 -5.63 7.23
CA GLY A 103 4.90 -5.00 6.06
C GLY A 103 5.81 -5.96 5.29
N ILE A 104 6.70 -6.67 5.99
CA ILE A 104 7.58 -7.68 5.38
C ILE A 104 6.78 -8.82 4.75
N LEU A 105 5.82 -9.38 5.50
CA LEU A 105 5.00 -10.50 5.02
C LEU A 105 4.23 -10.12 3.76
N VAL A 106 3.60 -8.94 3.72
CA VAL A 106 2.83 -8.47 2.57
C VAL A 106 3.74 -8.32 1.36
N ALA A 107 4.91 -7.68 1.50
CA ALA A 107 5.87 -7.55 0.42
C ALA A 107 6.31 -8.92 -0.12
N VAL A 108 6.68 -9.85 0.75
CA VAL A 108 7.10 -11.20 0.37
C VAL A 108 5.97 -11.99 -0.29
N ILE A 109 4.76 -11.96 0.29
CA ILE A 109 3.61 -12.69 -0.24
C ILE A 109 3.24 -12.17 -1.63
N ILE A 110 3.26 -10.85 -1.87
CA ILE A 110 3.00 -10.31 -3.21
C ILE A 110 4.07 -10.79 -4.20
N LEU A 111 5.36 -10.75 -3.85
CA LEU A 111 6.43 -11.21 -4.73
C LEU A 111 6.34 -12.71 -5.07
N VAL A 112 5.81 -13.51 -4.16
CA VAL A 112 5.60 -14.95 -4.35
C VAL A 112 4.31 -15.23 -5.15
N LEU A 113 3.23 -14.53 -4.83
CA LEU A 113 1.90 -14.74 -5.41
C LEU A 113 1.67 -13.99 -6.71
N TYR A 114 2.52 -13.04 -7.13
CA TYR A 114 2.30 -12.37 -8.40
C TYR A 114 2.87 -13.20 -9.55
N PRO A 115 2.06 -13.50 -10.59
CA PRO A 115 2.49 -14.41 -11.66
C PRO A 115 3.63 -13.81 -12.50
N ASN A 116 3.58 -12.49 -12.75
CA ASN A 116 4.55 -11.77 -13.58
C ASN A 116 5.44 -10.85 -12.75
N LYS A 117 6.39 -11.42 -11.99
CA LYS A 117 7.30 -10.67 -11.11
C LYS A 117 8.00 -9.47 -11.78
N PRO A 118 8.49 -9.57 -13.04
CA PRO A 118 9.12 -8.43 -13.70
C PRO A 118 8.17 -7.26 -13.93
N ALA A 119 6.87 -7.52 -14.04
CA ALA A 119 5.86 -6.48 -14.20
C ALA A 119 5.58 -5.73 -12.89
N LEU A 120 5.94 -6.27 -11.72
CA LEU A 120 5.81 -5.54 -10.46
C LEU A 120 6.78 -4.36 -10.39
N TRP A 121 7.94 -4.51 -11.00
CA TRP A 121 8.90 -3.45 -11.18
C TRP A 121 8.46 -2.59 -12.37
N MET A 122 8.81 -1.30 -12.37
CA MET A 122 8.58 -0.48 -13.56
C MET A 122 9.34 -1.13 -14.72
N GLN A 123 8.61 -1.78 -15.63
CA GLN A 123 9.17 -2.14 -16.92
C GLN A 123 9.58 -0.84 -17.60
N GLN A 124 10.90 -0.63 -17.69
CA GLN A 124 11.49 0.28 -18.65
C GLN A 124 11.07 -0.23 -20.03
N GLY A 125 10.05 0.39 -20.62
CA GLY A 125 9.35 -0.16 -21.78
C GLY A 125 8.71 0.91 -22.62
N GLY A 126 9.54 1.66 -23.35
CA GLY A 126 9.16 2.38 -24.56
C GLY A 126 8.72 3.82 -24.35
N THR A 127 9.66 4.75 -24.46
CA THR A 127 9.39 5.97 -25.23
C THR A 127 8.88 5.56 -26.61
N THR A 128 7.58 5.42 -26.79
CA THR A 128 6.99 5.76 -28.09
C THR A 128 7.04 7.28 -28.16
N SER A 129 8.20 7.82 -28.55
CA SER A 129 8.24 9.12 -29.19
C SER A 129 7.26 9.03 -30.35
N GLY A 130 6.08 9.60 -30.16
CA GLY A 130 5.07 9.71 -31.19
C GLY A 130 5.65 10.57 -32.31
N ALA A 131 6.31 9.93 -33.27
CA ALA A 131 6.34 10.40 -34.64
C ALA A 131 4.88 10.48 -35.08
N ARG A 132 4.29 11.67 -34.98
CA ARG A 132 3.09 12.02 -35.72
C ARG A 132 3.58 12.68 -37.01
N ALA A 133 3.28 11.99 -38.10
CA ALA A 133 3.42 12.42 -39.48
C ALA A 133 2.70 13.74 -39.77
#